data_AF-A0A7S4S1S3-F1
#
_entry.id   AF-A0A7S4S1S3-F1
#
_cell.length_a   1.000
_cell.length_b   1.000
_cell.length_c   1.000
_cell.angle_alpha   90.00
_cell.angle_beta   90.00
_cell.angle_gamma   90.00
#
_symmetry.space_group_name_H-M   'P 1'
#
loop_
_entity.id
_entity.type
_entity.pdbx_description
1 polymer ?
#
loop_
_entity_poly.entity_id
_entity_poly.type
_entity_poly.pdbx_seq_one_letter_code
_entity_poly.pdbx_strand_id
1 'polypeptide(L)'
;DNGPFYDGFSVAWEKATENGAADLSEFTKCCAANIDCDDGNTCNGIKTCDLTNGLCLPGDPVTCPDNGIVCDSAEVCSPATGTCVSETPGNCCASDSECNDGNPCNGIETCNSLSLCVSGTPITCEDNGQTCDGAEICSPATGTCVSETPDNCCVSDSECSDGILCNGVETCVNGDCVAGAQECGDCLDEELYFALLDDIAVLGNAVTSSEERGHFWGGIVRLAAHDFMDFDQNAPQETIGGSDGCVDFAAADNAGLERVWCDDGCPIKDLYDTSYSFMSRADFWVAAANAAIKASSPTGLQLPFRWGRIDRELCPESSSRLPAPSGCSQIQSTFIDRMGLTWTDAAALMGAHTLGGGSLQNSGHQEIWMDTNAESAVFDKRFYEEIFRRSWFPRENTNAGTDWTWGGANREVESMM
;
A
#
# COMPACT_ATOMS: atom_id res chain seq x y z
N ASP A 1 14.40 -17.34 16.70
CA ASP A 1 14.42 -15.91 16.40
C ASP A 1 14.06 -15.73 14.94
N ASN A 2 12.92 -15.09 14.71
CA ASN A 2 12.32 -14.84 13.41
C ASN A 2 12.31 -13.34 13.07
N GLY A 3 12.74 -12.46 13.99
CA GLY A 3 12.62 -11.00 13.84
C GLY A 3 13.12 -10.49 12.50
N PRO A 4 14.38 -10.75 12.10
CA PRO A 4 14.91 -10.28 10.82
C PRO A 4 14.18 -10.80 9.57
N PHE A 5 13.49 -11.94 9.66
CA PHE A 5 12.63 -12.42 8.58
C PHE A 5 11.31 -11.65 8.56
N TYR A 6 10.66 -11.48 9.71
CA TYR A 6 9.40 -10.75 9.82
C TYR A 6 9.56 -9.26 9.48
N ASP A 7 10.62 -8.60 9.93
CA ASP A 7 10.94 -7.21 9.59
C ASP A 7 11.09 -7.04 8.06
N GLY A 8 11.86 -7.93 7.43
CA GLY A 8 12.09 -7.92 5.98
C GLY A 8 10.84 -8.27 5.17
N PHE A 9 10.06 -9.26 5.62
CA PHE A 9 8.81 -9.63 4.96
C PHE A 9 7.77 -8.51 5.07
N SER A 10 7.63 -7.89 6.23
CA SER A 10 6.69 -6.79 6.48
C SER A 10 6.90 -5.63 5.50
N VAL A 11 8.16 -5.16 5.37
CA VAL A 11 8.51 -4.06 4.44
C VAL A 11 8.33 -4.46 2.98
N ALA A 12 8.60 -5.71 2.62
CA ALA A 12 8.45 -6.18 1.24
C ALA A 12 6.98 -6.38 0.85
N TRP A 13 6.16 -6.86 1.79
CA TRP A 13 4.72 -7.09 1.64
C TRP A 13 3.93 -5.78 1.52
N GLU A 14 4.27 -4.78 2.34
CA GLU A 14 3.76 -3.41 2.25
C GLU A 14 3.94 -2.87 0.82
N LYS A 15 5.18 -2.76 0.33
CA LYS A 15 5.48 -2.31 -1.04
C LYS A 15 4.74 -3.12 -2.12
N ALA A 16 4.67 -4.44 -1.98
CA ALA A 16 4.05 -5.29 -2.98
C ALA A 16 2.52 -5.13 -3.05
N THR A 17 1.85 -5.00 -1.90
CA THR A 17 0.39 -4.88 -1.80
C THR A 17 -0.13 -3.45 -2.02
N GLU A 18 0.75 -2.47 -2.05
CA GLU A 18 0.43 -1.04 -2.26
C GLU A 18 0.86 -0.53 -3.65
N ASN A 19 1.63 -1.33 -4.39
CA ASN A 19 2.02 -1.04 -5.77
C ASN A 19 0.80 -0.83 -6.69
N GLY A 20 0.80 0.28 -7.43
CA GLY A 20 -0.26 0.66 -8.36
C GLY A 20 -1.50 1.28 -7.72
N ALA A 21 -1.61 1.23 -6.39
CA ALA A 21 -2.69 1.87 -5.65
C ALA A 21 -2.26 3.28 -5.22
N ALA A 22 -2.91 4.28 -5.80
CA ALA A 22 -2.86 5.64 -5.29
C ALA A 22 -3.75 5.74 -4.02
N ASP A 23 -3.39 6.65 -3.11
CA ASP A 23 -4.28 7.15 -2.04
C ASP A 23 -4.85 6.14 -1.04
N LEU A 24 -4.15 5.01 -0.87
CA LEU A 24 -4.42 4.06 0.21
C LEU A 24 -4.31 4.74 1.58
N SER A 25 -5.42 4.68 2.31
CA SER A 25 -5.63 5.34 3.60
C SER A 25 -5.25 4.43 4.77
N GLU A 26 -4.74 5.02 5.85
CA GLU A 26 -4.74 4.37 7.17
C GLU A 26 -6.19 4.15 7.66
N PHE A 27 -6.37 3.37 8.73
CA PHE A 27 -7.69 3.18 9.35
C PHE A 27 -8.30 4.55 9.69
N THR A 28 -9.35 4.91 8.97
CA THR A 28 -10.04 6.16 9.24
C THR A 28 -10.85 5.99 10.51
N LYS A 29 -10.84 7.01 11.36
CA LYS A 29 -11.67 7.02 12.57
C LYS A 29 -13.13 7.14 12.16
N CYS A 30 -13.80 6.00 12.00
CA CYS A 30 -15.23 5.93 11.78
C CYS A 30 -15.99 6.75 12.84
N CYS A 31 -17.07 7.39 12.41
CA CYS A 31 -17.87 8.24 13.28
C CYS A 31 -19.37 7.98 13.12
N ALA A 32 -20.08 8.01 14.25
CA ALA A 32 -21.53 8.05 14.31
C ALA A 32 -22.03 9.43 14.77
N ALA A 33 -21.13 10.27 15.31
CA ALA A 33 -21.36 11.66 15.69
C ALA A 33 -20.05 12.47 15.67
N ASN A 34 -20.14 13.80 15.62
CA ASN A 34 -18.97 14.70 15.60
C ASN A 34 -17.99 14.49 16.77
N ILE A 35 -18.45 13.96 17.91
CA ILE A 35 -17.58 13.69 19.07
C ILE A 35 -16.57 12.57 18.79
N ASP A 36 -16.90 11.65 17.88
CA ASP A 36 -16.01 10.56 17.50
C ASP A 36 -14.83 11.10 16.67
N CYS A 37 -15.00 12.24 16.00
CA CYS A 37 -13.98 12.89 15.18
C CYS A 37 -12.97 13.75 15.94
N ASP A 38 -13.17 13.97 17.25
CA ASP A 38 -12.22 14.73 18.08
C ASP A 38 -10.89 13.96 18.20
N ASP A 39 -9.80 14.59 17.74
CA ASP A 39 -8.43 14.09 17.86
C ASP A 39 -7.63 14.82 18.98
N GLY A 40 -8.28 15.74 19.71
CA GLY A 40 -7.66 16.56 20.74
C GLY A 40 -6.75 17.68 20.20
N ASN A 41 -6.62 17.85 18.87
CA ASN A 41 -5.86 18.92 18.26
C ASN A 41 -6.77 20.11 17.96
N THR A 42 -6.71 21.12 18.83
CA THR A 42 -7.53 22.33 18.67
C THR A 42 -7.12 23.24 17.50
N CYS A 43 -6.02 22.95 16.80
CA CYS A 43 -5.48 23.79 15.72
C CYS A 43 -5.92 23.38 14.31
N ASN A 44 -6.36 22.14 14.08
CA ASN A 44 -6.88 21.68 12.79
C ASN A 44 -8.42 21.78 12.70
N GLY A 45 -9.03 22.58 13.59
CA GLY A 45 -10.46 22.85 13.64
C GLY A 45 -11.28 21.74 14.31
N ILE A 46 -12.55 22.06 14.60
CA ILE A 46 -13.49 21.04 15.08
C ILE A 46 -13.90 20.18 13.88
N LYS A 47 -13.36 18.97 13.81
CA LYS A 47 -13.77 17.95 12.83
C LYS A 47 -15.24 17.61 12.98
N THR A 48 -15.93 17.34 11.89
CA THR A 48 -17.35 16.98 11.90
C THR A 48 -17.56 15.62 11.26
N CYS A 49 -18.54 14.88 11.76
CA CYS A 49 -18.88 13.58 11.20
C CYS A 49 -19.87 13.78 10.05
N ASP A 50 -19.52 13.30 8.85
CA ASP A 50 -20.49 13.14 7.79
C ASP A 50 -21.31 11.87 8.08
N LEU A 51 -22.52 12.09 8.58
CA LEU A 51 -23.48 11.04 8.93
C LEU A 51 -23.99 10.23 7.72
N THR A 52 -23.56 10.56 6.51
CA THR A 52 -23.91 9.86 5.27
C THR A 52 -22.97 8.68 4.98
N ASN A 53 -21.68 8.83 5.31
CA ASN A 53 -20.61 7.87 5.01
C ASN A 53 -19.79 7.45 6.24
N GLY A 54 -20.05 8.05 7.42
CA GLY A 54 -19.37 7.71 8.67
C GLY A 54 -17.94 8.23 8.76
N LEU A 55 -17.56 9.22 7.93
CA LEU A 55 -16.20 9.75 7.87
C LEU A 55 -16.07 11.11 8.56
N CYS A 56 -14.88 11.35 9.13
CA CYS A 56 -14.56 12.62 9.79
C CYS A 56 -14.01 13.64 8.80
N LEU A 57 -14.83 14.65 8.49
CA LEU A 57 -14.43 15.80 7.70
C LEU A 57 -13.45 16.69 8.50
N PRO A 58 -12.37 17.21 7.86
CA PRO A 58 -11.46 18.16 8.49
C PRO A 58 -12.19 19.45 8.91
N GLY A 59 -11.73 20.07 10.00
CA GLY A 59 -12.25 21.36 10.45
C GLY A 59 -11.50 22.55 9.86
N ASP A 60 -12.05 23.75 10.02
CA ASP A 60 -11.36 24.99 9.67
C ASP A 60 -10.13 25.19 10.60
N PRO A 61 -8.89 25.22 10.06
CA PRO A 61 -7.69 25.37 10.89
C PRO A 61 -7.59 26.77 11.53
N VAL A 62 -7.01 26.82 12.73
CA VAL A 62 -6.79 28.08 13.46
C VAL A 62 -5.75 28.92 12.73
N THR A 63 -6.18 30.07 12.21
CA THR A 63 -5.27 31.07 11.65
C THR A 63 -4.64 31.90 12.78
N CYS A 64 -3.31 31.94 12.81
CA CYS A 64 -2.54 32.72 13.77
C CYS A 64 -1.95 33.97 13.10
N PRO A 65 -2.64 35.13 13.14
CA PRO A 65 -2.06 36.38 12.67
C PRO A 65 -0.95 36.84 13.61
N ASP A 66 0.05 37.52 13.02
CA ASP A 66 1.14 38.18 13.75
C ASP A 66 0.61 39.07 14.90
N ASN A 67 1.20 38.90 16.07
CA ASN A 67 0.84 39.60 17.29
C ASN A 67 1.35 41.06 17.31
N GLY A 68 2.25 41.43 16.39
CA GLY A 68 2.85 42.76 16.23
C GLY A 68 4.10 43.01 17.09
N ILE A 69 4.64 41.98 17.74
CA ILE A 69 5.98 41.97 18.33
C ILE A 69 6.99 41.93 17.19
N VAL A 70 8.10 42.63 17.40
CA VAL A 70 9.21 42.66 16.46
C VAL A 70 10.26 41.69 16.99
N CYS A 71 10.88 40.91 16.10
CA CYS A 71 11.97 39.98 16.39
C CYS A 71 11.60 38.61 17.00
N ASP A 72 10.35 38.15 16.86
CA ASP A 72 9.94 36.76 17.11
C ASP A 72 9.57 36.01 15.81
N SER A 73 9.41 34.69 15.89
CA SER A 73 8.98 33.86 14.75
C SER A 73 7.48 33.99 14.48
N ALA A 74 7.03 33.57 13.29
CA ALA A 74 5.61 33.49 12.98
C ALA A 74 4.83 32.72 14.06
N GLU A 75 3.65 33.21 14.39
CA GLU A 75 2.78 32.66 15.41
C GLU A 75 2.24 31.28 14.99
N VAL A 76 2.53 30.25 15.77
CA VAL A 76 2.07 28.86 15.54
C VAL A 76 0.99 28.50 16.56
N CYS A 77 -0.07 27.86 16.11
CA CYS A 77 -1.12 27.40 17.01
C CYS A 77 -0.62 26.21 17.85
N SER A 78 -0.75 26.29 19.17
CA SER A 78 -0.41 25.20 20.09
C SER A 78 -1.51 24.12 20.10
N PRO A 79 -1.25 22.87 19.66
CA PRO A 79 -2.28 21.85 19.44
C PRO A 79 -3.18 21.55 20.66
N ALA A 80 -2.62 21.64 21.87
CA ALA A 80 -3.32 21.32 23.11
C ALA A 80 -4.20 22.46 23.67
N THR A 81 -4.09 23.69 23.14
CA THR A 81 -4.76 24.87 23.72
C THR A 81 -5.42 25.80 22.71
N GLY A 82 -5.09 25.70 21.42
CA GLY A 82 -5.63 26.54 20.35
C GLY A 82 -5.06 27.96 20.38
N THR A 83 -4.08 28.22 21.25
CA THR A 83 -3.45 29.54 21.39
C THR A 83 -2.25 29.65 20.48
N CYS A 84 -2.21 30.73 19.70
CA CYS A 84 -1.03 31.16 18.97
C CYS A 84 0.12 31.47 19.93
N VAL A 85 1.30 30.92 19.65
CA VAL A 85 2.56 31.19 20.33
C VAL A 85 3.72 31.26 19.33
N SER A 86 4.68 32.14 19.58
CA SER A 86 5.95 32.14 18.86
C SER A 86 6.94 31.16 19.51
N GLU A 87 7.49 30.22 18.73
CA GLU A 87 8.34 29.14 19.24
C GLU A 87 9.85 29.40 19.15
N THR A 88 10.31 30.37 18.34
CA THR A 88 11.74 30.64 18.10
C THR A 88 12.09 32.13 18.00
N PRO A 89 13.36 32.52 18.19
CA PRO A 89 13.83 33.88 17.90
C PRO A 89 13.61 34.23 16.41
N GLY A 90 13.07 35.41 16.13
CA GLY A 90 12.68 35.82 14.78
C GLY A 90 13.85 36.14 13.83
N ASN A 91 13.50 36.50 12.60
CA ASN A 91 14.43 36.81 11.51
C ASN A 91 15.13 38.18 11.70
N CYS A 92 16.03 38.24 12.69
CA CYS A 92 16.73 39.45 13.14
C CYS A 92 18.08 39.62 12.45
N CYS A 93 18.48 40.86 12.23
CA CYS A 93 19.79 41.19 11.65
C CYS A 93 20.45 42.42 12.29
N ALA A 94 21.78 42.42 12.29
CA ALA A 94 22.62 43.59 12.48
C ALA A 94 23.23 44.09 11.15
N SER A 95 23.17 43.29 10.08
CA SER A 95 23.73 43.63 8.76
C SER A 95 23.04 42.88 7.61
N ASP A 96 23.08 43.42 6.39
CA ASP A 96 22.51 42.79 5.19
C ASP A 96 23.07 41.37 4.94
N SER A 97 24.35 41.14 5.30
CA SER A 97 24.99 39.83 5.17
C SER A 97 24.43 38.73 6.06
N GLU A 98 23.65 39.07 7.09
CA GLU A 98 22.96 38.11 7.95
C GLU A 98 21.58 37.72 7.40
N CYS A 99 21.08 38.42 6.37
CA CYS A 99 19.75 38.24 5.81
C CYS A 99 19.66 37.33 4.59
N ASN A 100 20.80 36.88 4.06
CA ASN A 100 20.82 36.05 2.87
C ASN A 100 20.29 34.64 3.18
N ASP A 101 19.05 34.36 2.80
CA ASP A 101 18.39 33.06 2.97
C ASP A 101 18.76 32.09 1.82
N GLY A 102 19.35 32.61 0.74
CA GLY A 102 19.84 31.87 -0.41
C GLY A 102 18.83 31.72 -1.55
N ASN A 103 17.62 32.26 -1.42
CA ASN A 103 16.55 32.21 -2.39
C ASN A 103 16.65 33.35 -3.42
N PRO A 104 16.93 33.08 -4.71
CA PRO A 104 16.99 34.15 -5.71
C PRO A 104 15.62 34.78 -6.02
N CYS A 105 14.51 34.11 -5.69
CA CYS A 105 13.17 34.47 -6.13
C CYS A 105 12.52 35.59 -5.33
N ASN A 106 12.91 35.80 -4.07
CA ASN A 106 12.46 36.92 -3.26
C ASN A 106 13.37 38.17 -3.42
N GLY A 107 14.52 38.01 -4.09
CA GLY A 107 15.48 39.07 -4.39
C GLY A 107 16.36 39.46 -3.19
N ILE A 108 17.52 40.08 -3.48
CA ILE A 108 18.55 40.39 -2.47
C ILE A 108 17.96 41.05 -1.22
N GLU A 109 18.14 40.35 -0.11
CA GLU A 109 17.61 40.67 1.19
C GLU A 109 18.44 41.76 1.85
N THR A 110 17.80 42.67 2.57
CA THR A 110 18.45 43.78 3.26
C THR A 110 17.98 43.88 4.70
N CYS A 111 18.88 44.30 5.58
CA CYS A 111 18.58 44.55 6.97
C CYS A 111 17.98 45.96 7.10
N ASN A 112 16.67 46.04 7.35
CA ASN A 112 15.98 47.33 7.40
C ASN A 112 16.31 48.10 8.69
N SER A 113 15.83 49.36 8.79
CA SER A 113 16.08 50.22 9.96
C SER A 113 15.37 49.78 11.25
N LEU A 114 14.69 48.64 11.25
CA LEU A 114 14.06 47.98 12.41
C LEU A 114 14.78 46.67 12.80
N SER A 115 15.95 46.38 12.22
CA SER A 115 16.72 45.13 12.44
C SER A 115 15.99 43.86 11.99
N LEU A 116 15.11 43.98 10.99
CA LEU A 116 14.47 42.85 10.32
C LEU A 116 15.05 42.67 8.93
N CYS A 117 15.25 41.41 8.54
CA CYS A 117 15.54 41.06 7.16
C CYS A 117 14.28 41.23 6.31
N VAL A 118 14.39 42.04 5.26
CA VAL A 118 13.36 42.18 4.23
C VAL A 118 13.91 41.73 2.89
N SER A 119 13.21 40.81 2.24
CA SER A 119 13.53 40.38 0.88
C SER A 119 13.46 41.56 -0.10
N GLY A 120 14.17 41.43 -1.22
CA GLY A 120 14.25 42.46 -2.25
C GLY A 120 13.03 42.51 -3.17
N THR A 121 13.28 42.88 -4.43
CA THR A 121 12.25 42.79 -5.48
C THR A 121 12.14 41.33 -5.93
N PRO A 122 10.96 40.68 -5.84
CA PRO A 122 10.80 39.31 -6.29
C PRO A 122 10.98 39.15 -7.80
N ILE A 123 11.37 37.94 -8.22
CA ILE A 123 11.35 37.54 -9.63
C ILE A 123 9.88 37.33 -10.03
N THR A 124 9.41 38.13 -10.98
CA THR A 124 8.08 37.95 -11.58
C THR A 124 8.17 36.96 -12.74
N CYS A 125 7.51 35.81 -12.58
CA CYS A 125 7.30 34.87 -13.66
C CYS A 125 6.00 35.24 -14.39
N GLU A 126 6.09 35.47 -15.70
CA GLU A 126 4.91 35.65 -16.56
C GLU A 126 4.48 34.28 -17.10
N ASP A 127 3.17 34.08 -17.22
CA ASP A 127 2.56 32.91 -17.86
C ASP A 127 3.18 32.67 -19.25
N ASN A 128 3.61 31.42 -19.48
CA ASN A 128 4.25 30.98 -20.72
C ASN A 128 3.24 30.87 -21.90
N GLY A 129 1.92 30.91 -21.62
CA GLY A 129 0.83 30.85 -22.58
C GLY A 129 0.39 29.43 -22.98
N GLN A 130 0.87 28.41 -22.28
CA GLN A 130 0.32 27.06 -22.31
C GLN A 130 -0.94 26.99 -21.44
N THR A 131 -1.64 25.87 -21.51
CA THR A 131 -2.90 25.65 -20.80
C THR A 131 -2.78 24.42 -19.94
N CYS A 132 -3.21 24.51 -18.68
CA CYS A 132 -3.22 23.42 -17.73
C CYS A 132 -1.83 22.93 -17.30
N ASP A 133 -0.83 23.82 -17.24
CA ASP A 133 0.50 23.59 -16.64
C ASP A 133 0.75 24.47 -15.39
N GLY A 134 -0.31 24.78 -14.64
CA GLY A 134 -0.22 25.52 -13.38
C GLY A 134 0.18 27.00 -13.52
N ALA A 135 0.50 27.63 -12.40
CA ALA A 135 1.10 28.97 -12.42
C ALA A 135 2.63 28.87 -12.58
N GLU A 136 3.20 29.76 -13.39
CA GLU A 136 4.65 29.92 -13.51
C GLU A 136 5.23 30.51 -12.22
N ILE A 137 6.01 29.71 -11.48
CA ILE A 137 6.53 30.05 -10.16
C ILE A 137 8.07 29.95 -10.16
N CYS A 138 8.71 30.86 -9.45
CA CYS A 138 10.17 30.90 -9.39
C CYS A 138 10.70 29.83 -8.43
N SER A 139 11.56 28.94 -8.95
CA SER A 139 12.23 27.89 -8.16
C SER A 139 13.21 28.48 -7.13
N PRO A 140 12.99 28.30 -5.82
CA PRO A 140 13.82 28.92 -4.77
C PRO A 140 15.29 28.50 -4.78
N ALA A 141 15.63 27.38 -5.41
CA ALA A 141 17.00 26.87 -5.48
C ALA A 141 17.81 27.43 -6.66
N THR A 142 17.15 27.92 -7.72
CA THR A 142 17.79 28.26 -8.99
C THR A 142 17.43 29.64 -9.54
N GLY A 143 16.36 30.28 -9.06
CA GLY A 143 15.87 31.55 -9.59
C GLY A 143 15.22 31.45 -10.97
N THR A 144 14.87 30.24 -11.41
CA THR A 144 14.23 29.98 -12.72
C THR A 144 12.73 29.79 -12.55
N CYS A 145 11.94 30.44 -13.39
CA CYS A 145 10.51 30.14 -13.52
C CYS A 145 10.32 28.69 -14.01
N VAL A 146 9.42 27.98 -13.36
CA VAL A 146 8.96 26.63 -13.69
C VAL A 146 7.45 26.58 -13.46
N SER A 147 6.75 25.80 -14.27
CA SER A 147 5.37 25.41 -14.02
C SER A 147 5.27 24.53 -12.77
N GLU A 148 4.27 24.81 -11.92
CA GLU A 148 3.83 23.85 -10.91
C GLU A 148 2.92 22.77 -11.52
N THR A 149 2.62 21.73 -10.76
CA THR A 149 1.60 20.75 -11.14
C THR A 149 0.22 21.43 -11.29
N PRO A 150 -0.67 20.95 -12.17
CA PRO A 150 -1.88 21.69 -12.51
C PRO A 150 -2.86 21.88 -11.33
N ASP A 151 -3.30 23.11 -11.10
CA ASP A 151 -4.41 23.45 -10.18
C ASP A 151 -5.74 22.96 -10.75
N ASN A 152 -6.34 21.89 -10.17
CA ASN A 152 -7.72 21.37 -10.37
C ASN A 152 -8.36 21.58 -11.76
N CYS A 153 -7.58 21.48 -12.83
CA CYS A 153 -8.02 21.74 -14.19
C CYS A 153 -7.66 20.57 -15.09
N CYS A 154 -8.58 20.19 -15.96
CA CYS A 154 -8.39 19.10 -16.90
C CYS A 154 -8.97 19.45 -18.28
N VAL A 155 -8.42 18.86 -19.33
CA VAL A 155 -8.97 18.87 -20.70
C VAL A 155 -9.64 17.53 -21.05
N SER A 156 -9.51 16.52 -20.19
CA SER A 156 -10.12 15.20 -20.30
C SER A 156 -10.32 14.54 -18.93
N ASP A 157 -11.32 13.67 -18.80
CA ASP A 157 -11.66 12.98 -17.54
C ASP A 157 -10.46 12.23 -16.91
N SER A 158 -9.55 11.70 -17.74
CA SER A 158 -8.34 10.98 -17.30
C SER A 158 -7.31 11.82 -16.54
N GLU A 159 -7.42 13.15 -16.58
CA GLU A 159 -6.52 14.07 -15.86
C GLU A 159 -7.12 14.53 -14.53
N CYS A 160 -8.40 14.26 -14.28
CA CYS A 160 -9.13 14.84 -13.16
C CYS A 160 -9.03 14.00 -11.86
N SER A 161 -8.44 12.80 -11.91
CA SER A 161 -8.32 11.85 -10.79
C SER A 161 -7.58 12.47 -9.59
N ASP A 162 -8.31 12.84 -8.54
CA ASP A 162 -7.72 13.37 -7.29
C ASP A 162 -7.25 12.27 -6.32
N GLY A 163 -7.61 11.00 -6.61
CA GLY A 163 -7.23 9.82 -5.84
C GLY A 163 -8.19 9.46 -4.71
N ILE A 164 -9.12 10.33 -4.35
CA ILE A 164 -9.98 10.21 -3.16
C ILE A 164 -11.18 9.30 -3.48
N LEU A 165 -10.96 7.98 -3.57
CA LEU A 165 -11.93 6.94 -3.91
C LEU A 165 -13.39 7.20 -3.47
N CYS A 166 -13.59 7.68 -2.24
CA CYS A 166 -14.91 7.88 -1.66
C CYS A 166 -15.63 9.17 -2.07
N ASN A 167 -15.20 9.91 -3.09
CA ASN A 167 -16.00 10.95 -3.74
C ASN A 167 -16.60 10.49 -5.11
N GLY A 168 -16.08 9.39 -5.67
CA GLY A 168 -16.45 8.80 -6.97
C GLY A 168 -15.74 9.45 -8.17
N VAL A 169 -15.50 8.66 -9.23
CA VAL A 169 -14.70 9.03 -10.41
C VAL A 169 -14.93 10.47 -10.90
N GLU A 170 -13.87 11.26 -10.90
CA GLU A 170 -13.85 12.66 -11.31
C GLU A 170 -14.06 12.79 -12.82
N THR A 171 -14.74 13.87 -13.23
CA THR A 171 -14.98 14.18 -14.64
C THR A 171 -14.61 15.63 -14.95
N CYS A 172 -14.17 15.85 -16.20
CA CYS A 172 -13.82 17.17 -16.70
C CYS A 172 -15.09 17.94 -17.07
N VAL A 173 -15.48 18.89 -16.22
CA VAL A 173 -16.71 19.66 -16.43
C VAL A 173 -16.37 21.14 -16.67
N ASN A 174 -16.32 21.51 -17.96
CA ASN A 174 -15.97 22.86 -18.44
C ASN A 174 -14.52 23.32 -18.18
N GLY A 175 -13.60 22.38 -17.91
CA GLY A 175 -12.19 22.67 -17.64
C GLY A 175 -11.78 22.44 -16.18
N ASP A 176 -12.75 22.27 -15.27
CA ASP A 176 -12.52 21.97 -13.85
C ASP A 176 -12.69 20.47 -13.59
N CYS A 177 -11.86 19.91 -12.69
CA CYS A 177 -12.06 18.56 -12.15
C CYS A 177 -13.28 18.58 -11.20
N VAL A 178 -14.25 17.70 -11.42
CA VAL A 178 -15.44 17.55 -10.55
C VAL A 178 -15.62 16.10 -10.14
N ALA A 179 -15.53 15.85 -8.83
CA ALA A 179 -15.82 14.54 -8.23
C ALA A 179 -17.21 14.00 -8.61
N GLY A 180 -17.29 12.68 -8.71
CA GLY A 180 -18.44 11.93 -9.16
C GLY A 180 -19.53 11.76 -8.09
N ALA A 181 -20.12 10.56 -8.08
CA ALA A 181 -21.07 10.16 -7.05
C ALA A 181 -20.37 9.21 -6.06
N GLN A 182 -20.40 9.57 -4.77
CA GLN A 182 -19.85 8.77 -3.68
C GLN A 182 -20.54 7.40 -3.58
N GLU A 183 -19.77 6.34 -3.84
CA GLU A 183 -20.18 4.93 -3.73
C GLU A 183 -19.16 4.18 -2.84
N CYS A 184 -18.95 4.64 -1.61
CA CYS A 184 -18.29 3.85 -0.56
C CYS A 184 -19.35 3.26 0.39
N GLY A 185 -19.25 1.96 0.65
CA GLY A 185 -19.94 1.31 1.76
C GLY A 185 -19.36 1.74 3.11
N ASP A 186 -19.92 1.21 4.20
CA ASP A 186 -19.54 1.56 5.58
C ASP A 186 -18.01 1.55 5.80
N CYS A 187 -17.48 2.53 6.53
CA CYS A 187 -16.04 2.74 6.70
C CYS A 187 -15.34 1.57 7.43
N LEU A 188 -14.09 1.29 7.05
CA LEU A 188 -13.25 0.29 7.72
C LEU A 188 -12.43 0.94 8.84
N ASP A 189 -12.79 0.68 10.09
CA ASP A 189 -11.98 1.02 11.27
C ASP A 189 -11.08 -0.15 11.73
N GLU A 190 -10.22 0.16 12.72
CA GLU A 190 -9.28 -0.79 13.32
C GLU A 190 -9.98 -1.97 14.04
N GLU A 191 -11.16 -1.75 14.64
CA GLU A 191 -11.92 -2.80 15.32
C GLU A 191 -12.47 -3.81 14.30
N LEU A 192 -13.04 -3.33 13.20
CA LEU A 192 -13.58 -4.14 12.12
C LEU A 192 -12.48 -4.87 11.34
N TYR A 193 -11.31 -4.24 11.14
CA TYR A 193 -10.14 -4.92 10.59
C TYR A 193 -9.66 -6.06 11.50
N PHE A 194 -9.54 -5.84 12.81
CA PHE A 194 -9.13 -6.92 13.71
C PHE A 194 -10.20 -8.02 13.86
N ALA A 195 -11.49 -7.69 13.71
CA ALA A 195 -12.57 -8.68 13.63
C ALA A 195 -12.43 -9.58 12.39
N LEU A 196 -12.17 -9.00 11.21
CA LEU A 196 -11.89 -9.75 9.97
C LEU A 196 -10.71 -10.71 10.17
N LEU A 197 -9.62 -10.20 10.75
CA LEU A 197 -8.42 -10.99 11.04
C LEU A 197 -8.71 -12.19 11.96
N ASP A 198 -9.55 -12.00 12.98
CA ASP A 198 -9.90 -13.05 13.92
C ASP A 198 -10.94 -14.05 13.35
N ASP A 199 -11.88 -13.60 12.50
CA ASP A 199 -12.81 -14.48 11.76
C ASP A 199 -12.06 -15.43 10.81
N ILE A 200 -11.12 -14.91 10.01
CA ILE A 200 -10.25 -15.71 9.14
C ILE A 200 -9.40 -16.68 9.98
N ALA A 201 -8.91 -16.23 11.14
CA ALA A 201 -8.19 -17.09 12.08
C ALA A 201 -9.08 -18.24 12.60
N VAL A 202 -10.36 -17.99 12.90
CA VAL A 202 -11.32 -19.03 13.32
C VAL A 202 -11.52 -20.07 12.21
N LEU A 203 -11.68 -19.65 10.95
CA LEU A 203 -11.87 -20.55 9.82
C LEU A 203 -10.70 -21.54 9.67
N GLY A 204 -9.46 -21.04 9.61
CA GLY A 204 -8.30 -21.92 9.43
C GLY A 204 -7.92 -22.73 10.68
N ASN A 205 -8.21 -22.23 11.88
CA ASN A 205 -8.04 -23.02 13.12
C ASN A 205 -9.08 -24.15 13.26
N ALA A 206 -10.22 -24.08 12.58
CA ALA A 206 -11.17 -25.19 12.49
C ALA A 206 -10.64 -26.34 11.60
N VAL A 207 -9.65 -26.08 10.73
CA VAL A 207 -9.04 -27.10 9.86
C VAL A 207 -8.12 -28.02 10.66
N THR A 208 -8.56 -29.28 10.82
CA THR A 208 -7.90 -30.24 11.73
C THR A 208 -6.63 -30.87 11.16
N SER A 209 -6.56 -31.12 9.85
CA SER A 209 -5.34 -31.61 9.20
C SER A 209 -4.35 -30.45 9.05
N SER A 210 -3.08 -30.65 9.43
CA SER A 210 -2.05 -29.63 9.21
C SER A 210 -1.76 -29.42 7.71
N GLU A 211 -1.95 -30.44 6.88
CA GLU A 211 -1.83 -30.34 5.41
C GLU A 211 -2.90 -29.42 4.83
N GLU A 212 -4.18 -29.69 5.14
CA GLU A 212 -5.31 -28.87 4.71
C GLU A 212 -5.20 -27.44 5.26
N ARG A 213 -4.71 -27.28 6.51
CA ARG A 213 -4.51 -25.96 7.13
C ARG A 213 -3.35 -25.19 6.48
N GLY A 214 -2.27 -25.87 6.10
CA GLY A 214 -1.19 -25.30 5.30
C GLY A 214 -1.68 -24.85 3.92
N HIS A 215 -2.51 -25.66 3.25
CA HIS A 215 -3.16 -25.28 2.00
C HIS A 215 -4.16 -24.13 2.16
N PHE A 216 -4.89 -24.05 3.28
CA PHE A 216 -5.79 -22.94 3.58
C PHE A 216 -5.02 -21.62 3.72
N TRP A 217 -4.00 -21.57 4.59
CA TRP A 217 -3.18 -20.37 4.76
C TRP A 217 -2.40 -20.00 3.51
N GLY A 218 -1.70 -20.97 2.90
CA GLY A 218 -0.92 -20.76 1.68
C GLY A 218 -1.78 -20.38 0.48
N GLY A 219 -3.02 -20.88 0.40
CA GLY A 219 -3.98 -20.53 -0.65
C GLY A 219 -4.43 -19.08 -0.59
N ILE A 220 -4.70 -18.55 0.60
CA ILE A 220 -5.09 -17.14 0.80
C ILE A 220 -3.92 -16.21 0.50
N VAL A 221 -2.72 -16.51 1.02
CA VAL A 221 -1.51 -15.72 0.74
C VAL A 221 -1.15 -15.77 -0.75
N ARG A 222 -1.30 -16.93 -1.40
CA ARG A 222 -1.12 -17.07 -2.85
C ARG A 222 -2.14 -16.26 -3.65
N LEU A 223 -3.41 -16.21 -3.22
CA LEU A 223 -4.44 -15.43 -3.92
C LEU A 223 -4.05 -13.94 -3.97
N ALA A 224 -3.74 -13.34 -2.82
CA ALA A 224 -3.28 -11.95 -2.75
C ALA A 224 -1.96 -11.72 -3.52
N ALA A 225 -1.04 -12.69 -3.51
CA ALA A 225 0.21 -12.57 -4.28
C ALA A 225 0.00 -12.69 -5.80
N HIS A 226 -0.90 -13.55 -6.25
CA HIS A 226 -1.24 -13.69 -7.68
C HIS A 226 -2.04 -12.50 -8.21
N ASP A 227 -2.72 -11.76 -7.33
CA ASP A 227 -3.25 -10.42 -7.59
C ASP A 227 -2.06 -9.46 -7.84
N PHE A 228 -1.26 -9.14 -6.80
CA PHE A 228 -0.27 -8.08 -6.91
C PHE A 228 0.93 -8.33 -7.84
N MET A 229 1.25 -9.59 -8.19
CA MET A 229 2.43 -9.91 -9.01
C MET A 229 2.26 -9.58 -10.50
N ASP A 230 1.05 -9.24 -10.95
CA ASP A 230 0.83 -8.77 -12.31
C ASP A 230 1.19 -7.29 -12.53
N PHE A 231 1.50 -6.56 -11.45
CA PHE A 231 1.83 -5.14 -11.51
C PHE A 231 3.05 -4.85 -12.40
N ASP A 232 2.96 -3.77 -13.19
CA ASP A 232 4.04 -3.22 -13.98
C ASP A 232 4.04 -1.68 -13.94
N GLN A 233 5.00 -1.11 -13.22
CA GLN A 233 5.22 0.35 -13.09
C GLN A 233 5.44 1.08 -14.43
N ASN A 234 5.67 0.35 -15.53
CA ASN A 234 5.89 0.88 -16.88
C ASN A 234 4.65 0.71 -17.79
N ALA A 235 3.59 0.06 -17.31
CA ALA A 235 2.35 -0.13 -18.06
C ALA A 235 1.39 1.07 -17.89
N PRO A 236 0.50 1.32 -18.87
CA PRO A 236 -0.54 2.35 -18.74
C PRO A 236 -1.61 1.91 -17.73
N GLN A 237 -2.33 2.87 -17.14
CA GLN A 237 -3.22 2.66 -15.98
C GLN A 237 -4.28 1.56 -16.20
N GLU A 238 -4.76 1.39 -17.42
CA GLU A 238 -5.77 0.39 -17.80
C GLU A 238 -5.24 -1.06 -17.78
N THR A 239 -3.91 -1.23 -17.83
CA THR A 239 -3.24 -2.55 -17.75
C THR A 239 -2.11 -2.55 -16.72
N ILE A 240 -2.18 -1.68 -15.71
CA ILE A 240 -1.09 -1.52 -14.74
C ILE A 240 -0.96 -2.71 -13.77
N GLY A 241 -2.05 -3.44 -13.53
CA GLY A 241 -2.11 -4.52 -12.53
C GLY A 241 -2.06 -4.01 -11.08
N GLY A 242 -1.79 -4.90 -10.12
CA GLY A 242 -1.64 -4.57 -8.69
C GLY A 242 -2.57 -5.34 -7.78
N SER A 243 -2.71 -4.86 -6.54
CA SER A 243 -3.77 -5.38 -5.65
C SER A 243 -5.11 -4.75 -6.04
N ASP A 244 -5.71 -5.22 -7.14
CA ASP A 244 -6.99 -4.72 -7.67
C ASP A 244 -8.10 -5.78 -7.70
N GLY A 245 -7.87 -6.93 -7.04
CA GLY A 245 -8.86 -8.00 -6.89
C GLY A 245 -9.14 -8.75 -8.20
N CYS A 246 -8.21 -8.76 -9.16
CA CYS A 246 -8.43 -9.23 -10.52
C CYS A 246 -7.45 -10.33 -10.95
N VAL A 247 -7.87 -11.58 -10.72
CA VAL A 247 -7.13 -12.78 -11.13
C VAL A 247 -7.87 -13.55 -12.22
N ASP A 248 -7.21 -13.85 -13.35
CA ASP A 248 -7.74 -14.79 -14.34
C ASP A 248 -7.68 -16.24 -13.80
N PHE A 249 -8.76 -16.68 -13.15
CA PHE A 249 -8.93 -18.04 -12.62
C PHE A 249 -8.90 -19.14 -13.70
N ALA A 250 -9.03 -18.81 -15.00
CA ALA A 250 -8.92 -19.80 -16.07
C ALA A 250 -7.47 -20.06 -16.52
N ALA A 251 -6.52 -19.22 -16.09
CA ALA A 251 -5.11 -19.37 -16.44
C ALA A 251 -4.44 -20.52 -15.69
N ALA A 252 -3.48 -21.18 -16.35
CA ALA A 252 -2.78 -22.34 -15.79
C ALA A 252 -2.02 -22.01 -14.49
N ASP A 253 -1.33 -20.88 -14.44
CA ASP A 253 -0.57 -20.44 -13.25
C ASP A 253 -1.48 -20.07 -12.06
N ASN A 254 -2.78 -19.85 -12.29
CA ASN A 254 -3.79 -19.56 -11.27
C ASN A 254 -4.60 -20.80 -10.84
N ALA A 255 -4.32 -21.98 -11.41
CA ALA A 255 -5.03 -23.22 -11.06
C ALA A 255 -5.00 -23.50 -9.55
N GLY A 256 -6.13 -23.93 -9.00
CA GLY A 256 -6.38 -24.14 -7.58
C GLY A 256 -6.89 -22.91 -6.82
N LEU A 257 -6.77 -21.68 -7.35
CA LEU A 257 -7.32 -20.49 -6.70
C LEU A 257 -8.85 -20.47 -6.73
N GLU A 258 -9.48 -21.20 -7.67
CA GLU A 258 -10.93 -21.45 -7.72
C GLU A 258 -11.47 -22.28 -6.54
N ARG A 259 -10.62 -22.66 -5.58
CA ARG A 259 -10.99 -23.32 -4.31
C ARG A 259 -10.75 -22.44 -3.09
N VAL A 260 -10.11 -21.28 -3.27
CA VAL A 260 -9.91 -20.25 -2.26
C VAL A 260 -11.04 -19.21 -2.39
N TRP A 261 -11.35 -18.84 -3.64
CA TRP A 261 -12.39 -17.87 -3.99
C TRP A 261 -13.37 -18.51 -4.98
N CYS A 262 -14.55 -18.92 -4.50
CA CYS A 262 -15.60 -19.54 -5.32
C CYS A 262 -17.00 -19.24 -4.80
N ASP A 263 -18.00 -19.30 -5.69
CA ASP A 263 -19.40 -18.93 -5.40
C ASP A 263 -20.17 -19.95 -4.54
N ASP A 264 -19.69 -21.19 -4.43
CA ASP A 264 -20.39 -22.28 -3.74
C ASP A 264 -19.49 -22.96 -2.69
N GLY A 265 -19.48 -22.45 -1.46
CA GLY A 265 -18.93 -23.15 -0.30
C GLY A 265 -17.43 -22.98 -0.07
N CYS A 266 -16.84 -21.89 -0.56
CA CYS A 266 -15.47 -21.48 -0.22
C CYS A 266 -15.51 -20.59 1.04
N PRO A 267 -14.98 -21.02 2.20
CA PRO A 267 -15.20 -20.32 3.48
C PRO A 267 -14.77 -18.84 3.50
N ILE A 268 -13.76 -18.47 2.72
CA ILE A 268 -13.24 -17.11 2.61
C ILE A 268 -14.22 -16.20 1.84
N LYS A 269 -14.77 -16.69 0.72
CA LYS A 269 -15.77 -15.95 -0.06
C LYS A 269 -17.14 -15.94 0.63
N ASP A 270 -17.55 -17.05 1.25
CA ASP A 270 -18.77 -17.11 2.06
C ASP A 270 -18.74 -16.05 3.20
N LEU A 271 -17.56 -15.86 3.83
CA LEU A 271 -17.35 -14.83 4.87
C LEU A 271 -17.43 -13.41 4.30
N TYR A 272 -16.76 -13.16 3.16
CA TYR A 272 -16.84 -11.87 2.46
C TYR A 272 -18.29 -11.51 2.11
N ASP A 273 -18.97 -12.38 1.35
CA ASP A 273 -20.34 -12.15 0.88
C ASP A 273 -21.34 -11.91 2.03
N THR A 274 -21.10 -12.54 3.20
CA THR A 274 -21.98 -12.46 4.37
C THR A 274 -21.70 -11.25 5.28
N SER A 275 -20.42 -10.88 5.46
CA SER A 275 -20.00 -9.99 6.55
C SER A 275 -19.14 -8.80 6.12
N TYR A 276 -18.45 -8.87 4.97
CA TYR A 276 -17.45 -7.89 4.56
C TYR A 276 -17.66 -7.32 3.15
N SER A 277 -18.78 -7.61 2.49
CA SER A 277 -19.12 -7.16 1.13
C SER A 277 -19.37 -5.63 0.98
N PHE A 278 -19.13 -4.86 2.03
CA PHE A 278 -19.09 -3.39 2.01
C PHE A 278 -17.72 -2.85 1.58
N MET A 279 -16.64 -3.62 1.79
CA MET A 279 -15.28 -3.29 1.34
C MET A 279 -15.00 -3.94 -0.01
N SER A 280 -13.96 -3.47 -0.72
CA SER A 280 -13.55 -4.08 -1.98
C SER A 280 -13.00 -5.50 -1.79
N ARG A 281 -13.19 -6.36 -2.79
CA ARG A 281 -12.57 -7.69 -2.87
C ARG A 281 -11.04 -7.57 -2.80
N ALA A 282 -10.47 -6.55 -3.45
CA ALA A 282 -9.05 -6.22 -3.42
C ALA A 282 -8.53 -5.98 -1.99
N ASP A 283 -9.20 -5.13 -1.20
CA ASP A 283 -8.83 -4.92 0.21
C ASP A 283 -9.07 -6.17 1.06
N PHE A 284 -10.17 -6.90 0.82
CA PHE A 284 -10.48 -8.12 1.55
C PHE A 284 -9.43 -9.22 1.31
N TRP A 285 -8.91 -9.39 0.09
CA TRP A 285 -7.88 -10.37 -0.23
C TRP A 285 -6.56 -10.09 0.51
N VAL A 286 -6.11 -8.82 0.53
CA VAL A 286 -4.92 -8.41 1.27
C VAL A 286 -5.13 -8.55 2.79
N ALA A 287 -6.29 -8.15 3.31
CA ALA A 287 -6.64 -8.30 4.73
C ALA A 287 -6.70 -9.78 5.16
N ALA A 288 -7.29 -10.65 4.34
CA ALA A 288 -7.34 -12.09 4.59
C ALA A 288 -5.95 -12.74 4.54
N ALA A 289 -5.06 -12.29 3.66
CA ALA A 289 -3.66 -12.75 3.62
C ALA A 289 -2.87 -12.29 4.86
N ASN A 290 -3.07 -11.03 5.30
CA ASN A 290 -2.54 -10.53 6.57
C ASN A 290 -3.04 -11.37 7.76
N ALA A 291 -4.32 -11.75 7.77
CA ALA A 291 -4.91 -12.61 8.77
C ALA A 291 -4.32 -14.03 8.76
N ALA A 292 -4.15 -14.63 7.59
CA ALA A 292 -3.51 -15.95 7.44
C ALA A 292 -2.07 -15.95 7.98
N ILE A 293 -1.30 -14.90 7.70
CA ILE A 293 0.08 -14.74 8.20
C ILE A 293 0.09 -14.50 9.71
N LYS A 294 -0.76 -13.60 10.23
CA LYS A 294 -0.93 -13.37 11.69
C LYS A 294 -1.26 -14.67 12.42
N ALA A 295 -2.29 -15.40 11.97
CA ALA A 295 -2.78 -16.62 12.61
C ALA A 295 -1.82 -17.81 12.54
N SER A 296 -1.04 -17.92 11.46
CA SER A 296 -0.06 -19.01 11.28
C SER A 296 1.32 -18.70 11.87
N SER A 297 1.65 -17.44 12.15
CA SER A 297 2.94 -17.06 12.75
C SER A 297 2.98 -17.34 14.27
N PRO A 298 4.06 -17.95 14.82
CA PRO A 298 4.14 -18.27 16.26
C PRO A 298 4.09 -17.08 17.23
N THR A 299 4.29 -15.85 16.73
CA THR A 299 4.28 -14.62 17.54
C THR A 299 3.13 -13.68 17.20
N GLY A 300 2.25 -14.03 16.26
CA GLY A 300 1.18 -13.14 15.80
C GLY A 300 1.71 -11.90 15.07
N LEU A 301 2.55 -12.10 14.05
CA LEU A 301 3.04 -11.05 13.17
C LEU A 301 1.86 -10.24 12.61
N GLN A 302 1.84 -8.95 12.92
CA GLN A 302 0.91 -8.00 12.32
C GLN A 302 1.65 -7.33 11.16
N LEU A 303 1.12 -7.51 9.95
CA LEU A 303 1.59 -6.82 8.76
C LEU A 303 0.89 -5.46 8.65
N PRO A 304 1.55 -4.45 8.06
CA PRO A 304 0.90 -3.19 7.73
C PRO A 304 -0.27 -3.43 6.79
N PHE A 305 -1.27 -2.56 6.90
CA PHE A 305 -2.45 -2.57 6.06
C PHE A 305 -2.96 -1.14 5.90
N ARG A 306 -3.08 -0.72 4.65
CA ARG A 306 -3.82 0.47 4.22
C ARG A 306 -4.93 0.00 3.28
N TRP A 307 -6.04 0.71 3.25
CA TRP A 307 -7.27 0.33 2.54
C TRP A 307 -7.69 1.43 1.55
N GLY A 308 -8.67 1.13 0.70
CA GLY A 308 -9.04 1.96 -0.44
C GLY A 308 -8.55 1.40 -1.78
N ARG A 309 -8.50 0.07 -1.95
CA ARG A 309 -8.26 -0.55 -3.27
C ARG A 309 -9.57 -0.58 -4.06
N ILE A 310 -9.50 -0.30 -5.36
CA ILE A 310 -10.64 -0.42 -6.29
C ILE A 310 -10.67 -1.83 -6.88
N ASP A 311 -11.83 -2.48 -6.82
CA ASP A 311 -12.06 -3.74 -7.55
C ASP A 311 -12.04 -3.53 -9.06
N ARG A 312 -11.21 -4.32 -9.75
CA ARG A 312 -11.19 -4.41 -11.21
C ARG A 312 -11.90 -5.70 -11.65
N GLU A 313 -12.74 -5.58 -12.68
CA GLU A 313 -13.57 -6.68 -13.20
C GLU A 313 -13.04 -7.29 -14.51
N LEU A 314 -12.03 -6.68 -15.12
CA LEU A 314 -11.33 -7.16 -16.31
C LEU A 314 -9.85 -7.22 -15.97
N CYS A 315 -9.22 -8.39 -16.09
CA CYS A 315 -7.86 -8.65 -15.58
C CYS A 315 -6.83 -8.77 -16.71
N PRO A 316 -6.56 -7.71 -17.50
CA PRO A 316 -5.62 -7.77 -18.62
C PRO A 316 -4.22 -8.07 -18.10
N GLU A 317 -3.50 -8.97 -18.78
CA GLU A 317 -2.14 -9.39 -18.41
C GLU A 317 -1.97 -10.08 -17.04
N SER A 318 -3.02 -10.22 -16.22
CA SER A 318 -2.98 -10.83 -14.87
C SER A 318 -2.26 -12.19 -14.79
N SER A 319 -2.41 -13.02 -15.83
CA SER A 319 -1.72 -14.31 -15.93
C SER A 319 -0.43 -14.30 -16.74
N SER A 320 -0.29 -13.41 -17.73
CA SER A 320 0.92 -13.35 -18.59
C SER A 320 2.13 -12.79 -17.86
N ARG A 321 1.90 -12.15 -16.72
CA ARG A 321 2.88 -11.41 -15.90
C ARG A 321 3.32 -12.14 -14.63
N LEU A 322 2.81 -13.34 -14.36
CA LEU A 322 3.27 -14.13 -13.22
C LEU A 322 4.67 -14.72 -13.46
N PRO A 323 5.50 -14.89 -12.42
CA PRO A 323 6.87 -15.37 -12.57
C PRO A 323 6.91 -16.87 -12.87
N ALA A 324 7.43 -17.25 -14.04
CA ALA A 324 7.58 -18.65 -14.43
C ALA A 324 8.69 -19.37 -13.62
N PRO A 325 8.61 -20.71 -13.40
CA PRO A 325 9.61 -21.51 -12.69
C PRO A 325 10.88 -21.75 -13.54
N SER A 326 11.66 -20.68 -13.78
CA SER A 326 12.88 -20.71 -14.59
C SER A 326 14.05 -19.92 -13.99
N GLY A 327 14.01 -19.68 -12.68
CA GLY A 327 15.09 -19.09 -11.88
C GLY A 327 15.17 -17.56 -11.94
N CYS A 328 16.34 -17.03 -11.55
CA CYS A 328 16.51 -15.62 -11.17
C CYS A 328 16.14 -14.59 -12.24
N SER A 329 16.14 -14.94 -13.53
CA SER A 329 15.69 -14.00 -14.57
C SER A 329 14.21 -13.63 -14.45
N GLN A 330 13.36 -14.55 -14.00
CA GLN A 330 11.92 -14.28 -13.77
C GLN A 330 11.70 -13.47 -12.49
N ILE A 331 12.55 -13.71 -11.47
CA ILE A 331 12.55 -12.87 -10.26
C ILE A 331 12.95 -11.43 -10.63
N GLN A 332 13.96 -11.26 -11.48
CA GLN A 332 14.36 -9.93 -11.95
C GLN A 332 13.24 -9.26 -12.76
N SER A 333 12.72 -9.92 -13.80
CA SER A 333 11.72 -9.31 -14.68
C SER A 333 10.37 -9.06 -14.03
N THR A 334 10.07 -9.71 -12.89
CA THR A 334 8.81 -9.54 -12.15
C THR A 334 9.00 -8.56 -11.01
N PHE A 335 9.75 -8.96 -9.97
CA PHE A 335 9.84 -8.17 -8.75
C PHE A 335 10.67 -6.89 -8.95
N ILE A 336 11.74 -6.93 -9.74
CA ILE A 336 12.68 -5.81 -9.84
C ILE A 336 12.27 -4.85 -10.97
N ASP A 337 12.16 -5.36 -12.19
CA ASP A 337 12.00 -4.52 -13.38
C ASP A 337 10.55 -3.98 -13.52
N ARG A 338 9.54 -4.77 -13.15
CA ARG A 338 8.11 -4.40 -13.23
C ARG A 338 7.54 -3.91 -11.90
N MET A 339 7.76 -4.62 -10.80
CA MET A 339 7.23 -4.21 -9.49
C MET A 339 8.08 -3.17 -8.75
N GLY A 340 9.25 -2.79 -9.26
CA GLY A 340 10.12 -1.78 -8.63
C GLY A 340 10.72 -2.17 -7.28
N LEU A 341 10.61 -3.44 -6.88
CA LEU A 341 11.10 -3.97 -5.61
C LEU A 341 12.61 -4.22 -5.68
N THR A 342 13.26 -4.35 -4.52
CA THR A 342 14.68 -4.73 -4.46
C THR A 342 14.86 -6.24 -4.41
N TRP A 343 16.08 -6.73 -4.69
CA TRP A 343 16.44 -8.14 -4.47
C TRP A 343 16.25 -8.59 -3.02
N THR A 344 16.35 -7.67 -2.05
CA THR A 344 16.06 -7.94 -0.63
C THR A 344 14.56 -8.15 -0.42
N ASP A 345 13.72 -7.31 -1.03
CA ASP A 345 12.26 -7.41 -0.94
C ASP A 345 11.77 -8.70 -1.62
N ALA A 346 12.24 -8.98 -2.84
CA ALA A 346 11.94 -10.22 -3.55
C ALA A 346 12.38 -11.47 -2.77
N ALA A 347 13.59 -11.45 -2.20
CA ALA A 347 14.08 -12.54 -1.36
C ALA A 347 13.24 -12.72 -0.09
N ALA A 348 12.72 -11.63 0.50
CA ALA A 348 11.83 -11.70 1.65
C ALA A 348 10.45 -12.28 1.29
N LEU A 349 9.82 -11.81 0.20
CA LEU A 349 8.53 -12.30 -0.28
C LEU A 349 8.54 -13.80 -0.61
N MET A 350 9.68 -14.33 -1.10
CA MET A 350 9.85 -15.77 -1.30
C MET A 350 9.65 -16.59 -0.01
N GLY A 351 9.75 -16.00 1.18
CA GLY A 351 9.40 -16.62 2.46
C GLY A 351 7.92 -16.93 2.65
N ALA A 352 7.03 -16.46 1.76
CA ALA A 352 5.64 -16.92 1.70
C ALA A 352 5.54 -18.43 1.46
N HIS A 353 6.54 -19.05 0.81
CA HIS A 353 6.67 -20.50 0.65
C HIS A 353 6.85 -21.27 1.97
N THR A 354 6.94 -20.62 3.14
CA THR A 354 6.79 -21.35 4.42
C THR A 354 5.34 -21.86 4.65
N LEU A 355 4.35 -21.40 3.87
CA LEU A 355 2.96 -21.83 3.97
C LEU A 355 2.53 -22.71 2.79
N GLY A 356 1.99 -23.90 3.10
CA GLY A 356 1.42 -24.82 2.13
C GLY A 356 2.45 -25.62 1.34
N GLY A 357 2.11 -25.90 0.08
CA GLY A 357 2.88 -26.75 -0.82
C GLY A 357 2.31 -26.80 -2.24
N GLY A 358 3.08 -27.31 -3.18
CA GLY A 358 2.69 -27.54 -4.57
C GLY A 358 1.70 -28.69 -4.74
N SER A 359 0.81 -28.56 -5.73
CA SER A 359 -0.13 -29.60 -6.16
C SER A 359 0.19 -30.03 -7.59
N LEU A 360 0.50 -31.33 -7.77
CA LEU A 360 0.77 -31.94 -9.08
C LEU A 360 -0.38 -31.73 -10.08
N GLN A 361 -1.61 -31.55 -9.60
CA GLN A 361 -2.79 -31.30 -10.43
C GLN A 361 -2.93 -29.83 -10.86
N ASN A 362 -2.35 -28.90 -10.10
CA ASN A 362 -2.53 -27.46 -10.32
C ASN A 362 -1.33 -26.88 -11.08
N SER A 363 -0.11 -27.09 -10.58
CA SER A 363 1.11 -26.52 -11.14
C SER A 363 2.06 -27.56 -11.74
N GLY A 364 1.78 -28.86 -11.60
CA GLY A 364 2.72 -29.93 -11.97
C GLY A 364 3.82 -30.19 -10.94
N HIS A 365 3.98 -29.31 -9.95
CA HIS A 365 4.90 -29.42 -8.83
C HIS A 365 4.19 -30.01 -7.61
N GLN A 366 4.84 -30.88 -6.84
CA GLN A 366 4.20 -31.58 -5.71
C GLN A 366 4.96 -31.37 -4.40
N GLU A 367 4.21 -31.44 -3.29
CA GLU A 367 4.71 -31.46 -1.91
C GLU A 367 5.06 -30.06 -1.35
N ILE A 368 5.37 -29.99 -0.06
CA ILE A 368 5.58 -28.76 0.72
C ILE A 368 6.98 -28.14 0.47
N TRP A 369 7.44 -27.22 1.33
CA TRP A 369 8.83 -26.69 1.36
C TRP A 369 9.53 -26.84 2.74
N MET A 370 8.99 -27.72 3.58
CA MET A 370 9.37 -27.96 4.97
C MET A 370 9.43 -29.47 5.24
N ASP A 371 10.13 -29.92 6.30
CA ASP A 371 10.28 -31.36 6.62
C ASP A 371 8.93 -32.05 6.97
N THR A 372 7.89 -31.29 7.36
CA THR A 372 6.59 -31.81 7.77
C THR A 372 5.40 -30.89 7.42
N ASN A 373 4.22 -31.49 7.17
CA ASN A 373 2.95 -30.76 7.00
C ASN A 373 2.55 -29.92 8.22
N ALA A 374 3.15 -30.15 9.39
CA ALA A 374 2.94 -29.35 10.59
C ALA A 374 3.77 -28.05 10.55
N GLU A 375 5.00 -28.10 10.04
CA GLU A 375 5.85 -26.93 9.81
C GLU A 375 5.31 -26.10 8.63
N SER A 376 4.77 -26.72 7.58
CA SER A 376 4.17 -25.99 6.44
C SER A 376 2.81 -25.34 6.71
N ALA A 377 2.37 -25.34 7.96
CA ALA A 377 1.19 -24.61 8.43
C ALA A 377 1.57 -23.45 9.39
N VAL A 378 2.87 -23.12 9.48
CA VAL A 378 3.43 -22.13 10.40
C VAL A 378 4.24 -21.10 9.61
N PHE A 379 3.89 -19.82 9.72
CA PHE A 379 4.64 -18.75 9.05
C PHE A 379 5.87 -18.35 9.87
N ASP A 380 7.02 -18.91 9.49
CA ASP A 380 8.33 -18.54 10.03
C ASP A 380 9.43 -18.60 8.96
N LYS A 381 10.69 -18.47 9.39
CA LYS A 381 11.86 -18.45 8.51
C LYS A 381 12.30 -19.83 8.00
N ARG A 382 11.56 -20.92 8.27
CA ARG A 382 12.05 -22.29 8.09
C ARG A 382 12.40 -22.60 6.63
N PHE A 383 11.66 -22.06 5.67
CA PHE A 383 11.98 -22.11 4.24
C PHE A 383 13.47 -21.81 3.93
N TYR A 384 14.01 -20.70 4.44
CA TYR A 384 15.42 -20.35 4.25
C TYR A 384 16.39 -21.28 4.98
N GLU A 385 15.99 -21.81 6.15
CA GLU A 385 16.81 -22.77 6.88
C GLU A 385 16.89 -24.10 6.12
N GLU A 386 15.81 -24.55 5.48
CA GLU A 386 15.81 -25.77 4.66
C GLU A 386 16.62 -25.59 3.38
N ILE A 387 16.40 -24.51 2.62
CA ILE A 387 17.20 -24.16 1.43
C ILE A 387 18.70 -24.22 1.74
N PHE A 388 19.14 -23.63 2.86
CA PHE A 388 20.56 -23.55 3.20
C PHE A 388 21.14 -24.84 3.83
N ARG A 389 20.34 -25.62 4.56
CA ARG A 389 20.82 -26.80 5.31
C ARG A 389 20.69 -28.12 4.54
N ARG A 390 19.80 -28.20 3.55
CA ARG A 390 19.58 -29.43 2.76
C ARG A 390 20.57 -29.54 1.58
N SER A 391 20.69 -30.75 1.06
CA SER A 391 21.52 -31.05 -0.12
C SER A 391 20.61 -31.48 -1.26
N TRP A 392 20.41 -30.58 -2.21
CA TRP A 392 19.43 -30.69 -3.28
C TRP A 392 19.95 -31.51 -4.47
N PHE A 393 19.08 -32.36 -5.01
CA PHE A 393 19.30 -33.20 -6.19
C PHE A 393 18.11 -33.03 -7.14
N PRO A 394 18.32 -33.03 -8.47
CA PRO A 394 17.21 -32.95 -9.42
C PRO A 394 16.37 -34.24 -9.40
N ARG A 395 15.05 -34.08 -9.43
CA ARG A 395 14.03 -35.11 -9.52
C ARG A 395 13.56 -35.18 -10.98
N GLU A 396 13.85 -36.28 -11.66
CA GLU A 396 13.36 -36.50 -13.03
C GLU A 396 11.85 -36.82 -13.01
N ASN A 397 11.02 -35.78 -12.96
CA ASN A 397 9.56 -35.91 -13.07
C ASN A 397 9.15 -36.00 -14.54
N THR A 398 8.46 -37.09 -14.90
CA THR A 398 8.25 -37.48 -16.31
C THR A 398 7.28 -36.61 -17.11
N ASN A 399 6.55 -35.69 -16.45
CA ASN A 399 5.43 -34.94 -17.06
C ASN A 399 5.35 -33.43 -16.74
N ALA A 400 6.24 -32.85 -15.91
CA ALA A 400 6.02 -31.49 -15.35
C ALA A 400 7.21 -30.53 -15.36
N GLY A 401 8.46 -31.00 -15.34
CA GLY A 401 9.64 -30.13 -15.22
C GLY A 401 10.74 -30.79 -14.40
N THR A 402 11.75 -30.01 -14.00
CA THR A 402 12.80 -30.47 -13.08
C THR A 402 12.49 -29.94 -11.68
N ASP A 403 11.99 -30.81 -10.80
CA ASP A 403 11.90 -30.52 -9.36
C ASP A 403 13.25 -30.80 -8.68
N TRP A 404 13.40 -30.34 -7.44
CA TRP A 404 14.56 -30.62 -6.59
C TRP A 404 14.16 -31.26 -5.27
N THR A 405 15.01 -32.16 -4.76
CA THR A 405 14.77 -33.00 -3.58
C THR A 405 16.02 -33.20 -2.73
N TRP A 406 15.90 -33.48 -1.43
CA TRP A 406 16.98 -34.01 -0.58
C TRP A 406 16.54 -35.30 0.14
N GLY A 407 17.52 -36.16 0.44
CA GLY A 407 17.28 -37.49 1.05
C GLY A 407 17.00 -37.46 2.55
N GLY A 408 15.91 -36.80 2.97
CA GLY A 408 15.43 -36.79 4.36
C GLY A 408 14.98 -38.14 4.91
N ALA A 409 14.70 -38.20 6.22
CA ALA A 409 14.24 -39.43 6.89
C ALA A 409 12.82 -39.86 6.46
N ASN A 410 11.98 -38.88 6.12
CA ASN A 410 10.78 -39.08 5.30
C ASN A 410 11.21 -38.94 3.83
N ARG A 411 10.91 -39.93 2.98
CA ARG A 411 11.32 -39.95 1.56
C ARG A 411 10.32 -39.22 0.64
N GLU A 412 9.73 -38.13 1.16
CA GLU A 412 8.58 -37.42 0.59
C GLU A 412 8.64 -35.89 0.90
N VAL A 413 9.39 -34.95 0.31
CA VAL A 413 10.53 -34.86 -0.64
C VAL A 413 10.61 -33.45 -1.28
N GLU A 414 9.53 -32.65 -1.20
CA GLU A 414 9.34 -31.23 -1.61
C GLU A 414 9.56 -30.95 -3.12
N SER A 415 9.42 -29.66 -3.49
CA SER A 415 9.66 -29.11 -4.82
C SER A 415 10.19 -27.67 -4.74
N MET A 416 11.37 -27.40 -5.31
CA MET A 416 11.92 -26.04 -5.45
C MET A 416 12.00 -25.66 -6.94
N MET A 417 11.52 -24.45 -7.28
CA MET A 417 11.53 -23.86 -8.64
C MET A 417 12.77 -22.99 -8.88
#